data_AF-A0A1B6EU31-F1
#
_entry.id   AF-A0A1B6EU31-F1
#
_cell.length_a   1.000
_cell.length_b   1.000
_cell.length_c   1.000
_cell.angle_alpha   90.00
_cell.angle_beta   90.00
_cell.angle_gamma   90.00
#
_symmetry.space_group_name_H-M   'P 1'
#
loop_
_entity.id
_entity.type
_entity.pdbx_description
1 polymer ?
#
loop_
_entity_poly.entity_id
_entity_poly.type
_entity_poly.pdbx_seq_one_letter_code
_entity_poly.pdbx_strand_id
1 'polypeptide(L)'
;MSPPNCFAAFRQFFDSQDFLLRSAFYALGNYIVAEFVKRTYFFKPVVVNRYWQSQAALGLTKEAIQGKGLPPGDSPLYCWPKDLLVPDIILFLTKTQVILNPTIGEGRPVLTKQFTDLMIETYTRMRDPPIIDVDGGAFKTKTFTTIKMLVNITQQHLIDTYNAMGFSQIKSKSVNSKRS
;
A
#
# COMPACT_ATOMS: atom_id res chain seq x y z
N MET A 1 0.13 1.56 9.67
CA MET A 1 0.29 0.30 8.90
C MET A 1 -1.07 -0.39 8.85
N SER A 2 -1.30 -1.29 7.90
CA SER A 2 -2.48 -2.17 7.90
C SER A 2 -2.12 -3.51 8.56
N PRO A 3 -2.85 -3.99 9.59
CA PRO A 3 -3.95 -3.30 10.28
C PRO A 3 -3.46 -2.12 11.15
N PRO A 4 -4.33 -1.13 11.43
CA PRO A 4 -3.99 0.04 12.23
C PRO A 4 -3.67 -0.31 13.68
N ASN A 5 -2.95 0.58 14.38
CA ASN A 5 -2.43 0.30 15.73
C ASN A 5 -3.53 -0.03 16.76
N CYS A 6 -4.76 0.45 16.57
CA CYS A 6 -5.90 0.08 17.40
C CYS A 6 -6.21 -1.43 17.39
N PHE A 7 -5.73 -2.16 16.38
CA PHE A 7 -5.85 -3.62 16.24
C PHE A 7 -4.54 -4.37 16.47
N ALA A 8 -3.48 -3.70 16.93
CA ALA A 8 -2.18 -4.33 17.17
C ALA A 8 -2.27 -5.50 18.16
N ALA A 9 -3.13 -5.39 19.19
CA ALA A 9 -3.31 -6.43 20.21
C ALA A 9 -3.81 -7.77 19.64
N PHE A 10 -4.59 -7.75 18.56
CA PHE A 10 -5.14 -8.97 17.94
C PHE A 10 -4.22 -9.61 16.91
N ARG A 11 -3.16 -8.88 16.51
CA ARG A 11 -2.31 -9.29 15.40
C ARG A 11 -1.66 -10.65 15.62
N GLN A 12 -1.11 -10.88 16.82
CA GLN A 12 -0.48 -12.16 17.15
C GLN A 12 -1.45 -13.33 17.02
N PHE A 13 -2.69 -13.16 17.51
CA PHE A 13 -3.72 -14.19 17.42
C PHE A 13 -4.06 -14.50 15.96
N PHE A 14 -4.34 -13.48 15.14
CA PHE A 14 -4.73 -13.69 13.73
C PHE A 14 -3.59 -14.16 12.84
N ASP A 15 -2.34 -13.78 13.13
CA ASP A 15 -1.17 -14.28 12.41
C ASP A 15 -0.92 -15.78 12.68
N SER A 16 -1.43 -16.36 13.77
CA SER A 16 -1.36 -17.80 14.06
C SER A 16 -2.53 -18.63 13.50
N GLN A 17 -3.53 -18.00 12.90
CA GLN A 17 -4.70 -18.69 12.34
C GLN A 17 -4.44 -19.21 10.93
N ASP A 18 -5.40 -19.97 10.41
CA ASP A 18 -5.41 -20.31 8.99
C ASP A 18 -5.43 -19.05 8.10
N PHE A 19 -5.17 -19.27 6.82
CA PHE A 19 -5.06 -18.17 5.87
C PHE A 19 -6.36 -17.41 5.66
N LEU A 20 -7.52 -18.07 5.73
CA LEU A 20 -8.80 -17.42 5.51
C LEU A 20 -9.05 -16.40 6.62
N LEU A 21 -8.90 -16.83 7.87
CA LEU A 21 -9.13 -15.98 9.03
C LEU A 21 -8.08 -14.88 9.14
N ARG A 22 -6.81 -15.19 8.85
CA ARG A 22 -5.74 -14.20 8.75
C ARG A 22 -6.06 -13.16 7.67
N SER A 23 -6.42 -13.58 6.47
CA SER A 23 -6.71 -12.68 5.34
C SER A 23 -7.91 -11.78 5.65
N ALA A 24 -8.99 -12.33 6.24
CA ALA A 24 -10.15 -11.56 6.66
C ALA A 24 -9.77 -10.45 7.68
N PHE A 25 -8.90 -10.75 8.63
CA PHE A 25 -8.40 -9.75 9.59
C PHE A 25 -7.66 -8.59 8.91
N TYR A 26 -6.75 -8.88 7.98
CA TYR A 26 -6.04 -7.82 7.25
C TYR A 26 -6.96 -7.06 6.27
N ALA A 27 -7.97 -7.72 5.69
CA ALA A 27 -8.98 -7.07 4.88
C ALA A 27 -9.80 -6.07 5.70
N LEU A 28 -10.26 -6.46 6.90
CA LEU A 28 -10.92 -5.55 7.84
C LEU A 28 -10.02 -4.36 8.22
N GLY A 29 -8.73 -4.61 8.42
CA GLY A 29 -7.73 -3.57 8.65
C GLY A 29 -7.73 -2.48 7.58
N ASN A 30 -7.95 -2.85 6.31
CA ASN A 30 -8.05 -1.88 5.22
C ASN A 30 -9.28 -0.97 5.37
N TYR A 31 -10.45 -1.50 5.74
CA TYR A 31 -11.65 -0.67 5.94
C TYR A 31 -11.49 0.32 7.09
N ILE A 32 -10.82 -0.08 8.16
CA ILE A 32 -10.56 0.82 9.29
C ILE A 32 -9.56 1.90 8.89
N VAL A 33 -8.50 1.55 8.15
CA VAL A 33 -7.59 2.55 7.58
C VAL A 33 -8.35 3.51 6.66
N ALA A 34 -9.25 3.01 5.82
CA ALA A 34 -10.09 3.84 4.94
C ALA A 34 -10.87 4.89 5.75
N GLU A 35 -11.48 4.49 6.86
CA GLU A 35 -12.23 5.41 7.73
C GLU A 35 -11.34 6.47 8.38
N PHE A 36 -10.14 6.10 8.84
CA PHE A 36 -9.17 7.08 9.34
C PHE A 36 -8.71 8.06 8.25
N VAL A 37 -8.46 7.56 7.04
CA VAL A 37 -8.07 8.38 5.89
C VAL A 37 -9.20 9.35 5.53
N LYS A 38 -10.45 8.89 5.50
CA LYS A 38 -11.63 9.74 5.22
C LYS A 38 -11.73 10.99 6.09
N ARG A 39 -11.34 10.87 7.36
CA ARG A 39 -11.37 11.98 8.33
C ARG A 39 -10.16 12.91 8.20
N THR A 40 -9.12 12.50 7.48
CA THR A 40 -7.82 13.17 7.47
C THR A 40 -7.46 13.77 6.10
N TYR A 41 -7.86 13.12 5.00
CA TYR A 41 -7.37 13.45 3.66
C TYR A 41 -7.74 14.87 3.21
N PHE A 42 -8.83 15.43 3.74
CA PHE A 42 -9.24 16.82 3.49
C PHE A 42 -8.24 17.87 3.98
N PHE A 43 -7.39 17.53 4.95
CA PHE A 43 -6.48 18.48 5.59
C PHE A 43 -5.02 18.29 5.16
N LYS A 44 -4.64 17.07 4.76
CA LYS A 44 -3.27 16.70 4.42
C LYS A 44 -3.23 15.36 3.67
N PRO A 45 -2.16 15.06 2.92
CA PRO A 45 -2.00 13.79 2.25
C PRO A 45 -1.76 12.70 3.30
N VAL A 46 -2.25 11.51 3.03
CA VAL A 46 -2.07 10.35 3.91
C VAL A 46 -1.33 9.26 3.16
N VAL A 47 -0.16 8.88 3.67
CA VAL A 47 0.63 7.78 3.12
C VAL A 47 0.32 6.51 3.89
N VAL A 48 -0.14 5.48 3.19
CA VAL A 48 -0.48 4.17 3.78
C VAL A 48 0.52 3.12 3.32
N ASN A 49 1.16 2.44 4.27
CA ASN A 49 2.01 1.28 3.98
C ASN A 49 1.15 0.01 3.90
N ARG A 50 1.04 -0.54 2.68
CA ARG A 50 0.20 -1.68 2.27
C ARG A 50 -1.30 -1.44 2.49
N TYR A 51 -2.08 -1.81 1.49
CA TYR A 51 -3.54 -1.65 1.50
C TYR A 51 -4.20 -2.83 0.78
N TRP A 52 -5.35 -2.64 0.12
CA TRP A 52 -6.11 -3.74 -0.51
C TRP A 52 -5.27 -4.62 -1.46
N GLN A 53 -4.55 -4.00 -2.40
CA GLN A 53 -3.77 -4.74 -3.40
C GLN A 53 -2.78 -5.73 -2.79
N SER A 54 -2.20 -5.42 -1.62
CA SER A 54 -1.30 -6.33 -0.93
C SER A 54 -1.97 -7.62 -0.45
N GLN A 55 -3.23 -7.52 -0.02
CA GLN A 55 -4.01 -8.69 0.40
C GLN A 55 -4.55 -9.45 -0.80
N ALA A 56 -5.09 -8.73 -1.80
CA ALA A 56 -5.57 -9.34 -3.02
C ALA A 56 -4.44 -10.08 -3.76
N ALA A 57 -3.25 -9.47 -3.87
CA ALA A 57 -2.11 -10.09 -4.52
C ALA A 57 -1.63 -11.34 -3.79
N LEU A 58 -1.59 -11.29 -2.45
CA LEU A 58 -1.22 -12.43 -1.61
C LEU A 58 -2.20 -13.60 -1.79
N GLY A 59 -3.51 -13.34 -1.79
CA GLY A 59 -4.54 -14.36 -2.00
C GLY A 59 -4.42 -15.03 -3.36
N LEU A 60 -4.40 -14.23 -4.44
CA LEU A 60 -4.30 -14.74 -5.80
C LEU A 60 -3.00 -15.51 -6.06
N THR A 61 -1.88 -15.01 -5.57
CA THR A 61 -0.58 -15.71 -5.72
C THR A 61 -0.58 -17.03 -4.97
N LYS A 62 -1.17 -17.09 -3.78
CA LYS A 62 -1.27 -18.33 -3.01
C LYS A 62 -2.08 -19.39 -3.75
N GLU A 63 -3.23 -19.01 -4.30
CA GLU A 63 -4.05 -19.92 -5.11
C GLU A 63 -3.31 -20.37 -6.37
N ALA A 64 -2.56 -19.48 -7.02
CA ALA A 64 -1.77 -19.81 -8.20
C ALA A 64 -0.68 -20.85 -7.90
N ILE A 65 0.03 -20.73 -6.78
CA ILE A 65 1.04 -21.69 -6.34
C ILE A 65 0.45 -23.06 -6.00
N GLN A 66 -0.81 -23.09 -5.56
CA GLN A 66 -1.54 -24.33 -5.33
C GLN A 66 -2.04 -24.99 -6.65
N GLY A 67 -1.62 -24.48 -7.81
CA GLY A 67 -1.89 -25.09 -9.11
C GLY A 67 -3.09 -24.52 -9.86
N LYS A 68 -3.78 -23.51 -9.30
CA LYS A 68 -4.93 -22.88 -10.00
C LYS A 68 -4.52 -21.89 -11.09
N GLY A 69 -3.25 -21.48 -11.10
CA GLY A 69 -2.76 -20.38 -11.95
C GLY A 69 -3.34 -19.02 -11.53
N LEU A 70 -2.86 -17.95 -12.18
CA LEU A 70 -3.46 -16.62 -12.00
C LEU A 70 -4.69 -16.46 -12.90
N PRO A 71 -5.79 -15.86 -12.41
CA PRO A 71 -6.98 -15.58 -13.22
C PRO A 71 -6.66 -14.76 -14.47
N PRO A 72 -7.42 -14.86 -15.57
CA PRO A 72 -7.25 -14.01 -16.76
C PRO A 72 -7.15 -12.52 -16.41
N GLY A 73 -6.33 -11.75 -17.13
CA GLY A 73 -6.00 -10.36 -16.77
C GLY A 73 -7.18 -9.37 -16.76
N ASP A 74 -8.32 -9.75 -17.35
CA ASP A 74 -9.60 -9.04 -17.35
C ASP A 74 -10.56 -9.54 -16.24
N SER A 75 -10.11 -10.46 -15.38
CA SER A 75 -10.90 -10.99 -14.28
C SER A 75 -11.31 -9.89 -13.30
N PRO A 76 -12.57 -9.90 -12.84
CA PRO A 76 -13.05 -8.94 -11.84
C PRO A 76 -12.32 -9.06 -10.49
N LEU A 77 -11.55 -10.12 -10.26
CA LEU A 77 -10.72 -10.29 -9.07
C LEU A 77 -9.57 -9.26 -8.99
N TYR A 78 -9.24 -8.61 -10.11
CA TYR A 78 -8.27 -7.51 -10.14
C TYR A 78 -8.89 -6.13 -9.93
N CYS A 79 -10.23 -6.03 -9.90
CA CYS A 79 -10.93 -4.76 -9.73
C CYS A 79 -10.93 -4.31 -8.27
N TRP A 80 -10.78 -3.00 -8.07
CA TRP A 80 -10.90 -2.39 -6.75
C TRP A 80 -12.29 -2.62 -6.13
N PRO A 81 -12.40 -2.92 -4.81
CA PRO A 81 -13.69 -3.08 -4.16
C PRO A 81 -14.49 -1.77 -4.16
N LYS A 82 -15.76 -1.82 -4.60
CA LYS A 82 -16.61 -0.63 -4.77
C LYS A 82 -16.87 0.15 -3.48
N ASP A 83 -16.75 -0.49 -2.33
CA ASP A 83 -17.03 0.03 -1.00
C ASP A 83 -15.78 0.47 -0.23
N LEU A 84 -14.58 0.20 -0.77
CA LEU A 84 -13.31 0.58 -0.14
C LEU A 84 -12.78 1.87 -0.74
N LEU A 85 -12.31 2.79 0.12
CA LEU A 85 -11.72 4.06 -0.32
C LEU A 85 -10.55 3.82 -1.28
N VAL A 86 -10.62 4.40 -2.47
CA VAL A 86 -9.58 4.33 -3.52
C VAL A 86 -8.48 5.36 -3.23
N PRO A 87 -7.19 4.98 -3.25
CA PRO A 87 -6.08 5.94 -3.19
C PRO A 87 -5.94 6.74 -4.48
N ASP A 88 -5.56 8.02 -4.37
CA ASP A 88 -5.25 8.86 -5.54
C ASP A 88 -3.98 8.38 -6.28
N ILE A 89 -3.01 7.86 -5.52
CA ILE A 89 -1.73 7.38 -6.03
C ILE A 89 -1.38 6.05 -5.37
N ILE A 90 -0.97 5.08 -6.20
CA ILE A 90 -0.39 3.82 -5.74
C ILE A 90 1.06 3.75 -6.17
N LEU A 91 1.95 3.51 -5.20
CA LEU A 91 3.39 3.35 -5.42
C LEU A 91 3.75 1.87 -5.20
N PHE A 92 4.27 1.23 -6.23
CA PHE A 92 4.78 -0.13 -6.13
C PHE A 92 6.30 -0.10 -6.11
N LEU A 93 6.88 -0.54 -5.00
CA LEU A 93 8.32 -0.55 -4.79
C LEU A 93 8.87 -1.90 -5.25
N THR A 94 9.29 -2.00 -6.50
CA THR A 94 10.00 -3.18 -7.00
C THR A 94 11.47 -3.11 -6.61
N LYS A 95 12.02 -4.22 -6.13
CA LYS A 95 13.48 -4.34 -5.94
C LYS A 95 14.00 -5.27 -7.02
N THR A 96 14.70 -4.71 -8.00
CA THR A 96 15.38 -5.47 -9.08
C THR A 96 16.58 -6.28 -8.61
N GLN A 97 16.90 -6.27 -7.31
CA GLN A 97 18.00 -7.08 -6.80
C GLN A 97 17.59 -8.54 -6.68
N VAL A 98 18.16 -9.37 -7.55
CA VAL A 98 18.35 -10.81 -7.32
C VAL A 98 18.88 -10.96 -5.89
N ILE A 99 18.08 -11.54 -5.00
CA ILE A 99 18.55 -11.89 -3.66
C ILE A 99 19.47 -13.10 -3.83
N LEU A 100 20.75 -12.86 -4.12
CA LEU A 100 21.78 -13.87 -4.00
C LEU A 100 21.94 -14.16 -2.51
N ASN A 101 21.51 -15.35 -2.09
CA ASN A 101 21.52 -15.85 -0.71
C ASN A 101 20.65 -15.03 0.26
N PRO A 102 19.34 -15.31 0.33
CA PRO A 102 18.49 -14.71 1.34
C PRO A 102 18.98 -15.14 2.73
N THR A 103 19.52 -14.20 3.50
CA THR A 103 19.90 -14.43 4.88
C THR A 103 18.67 -14.94 5.63
N ILE A 104 18.79 -16.15 6.20
CA ILE A 104 17.81 -16.74 7.11
C ILE A 104 17.83 -15.88 8.38
N GLY A 105 17.08 -14.80 8.39
CA GLY A 105 16.97 -13.88 9.50
C GLY A 105 15.53 -13.42 9.64
N GLU A 106 14.97 -13.62 10.83
CA GLU A 106 13.63 -13.20 11.27
C GLU A 106 12.43 -14.08 10.91
N GLY A 107 12.60 -15.38 10.64
CA GLY A 107 11.47 -16.32 10.55
C GLY A 107 10.41 -15.97 9.50
N ARG A 108 10.70 -15.04 8.60
CA ARG A 108 9.87 -14.72 7.45
C ARG A 108 10.27 -15.68 6.33
N PRO A 109 9.35 -16.47 5.77
CA PRO A 109 9.68 -17.33 4.65
C PRO A 109 10.25 -16.46 3.54
N VAL A 110 11.43 -16.84 3.04
CA VAL A 110 11.96 -16.33 1.79
C VAL A 110 10.88 -16.60 0.75
N LEU A 111 10.30 -15.54 0.19
CA LEU A 111 9.39 -15.71 -0.94
C LEU A 111 10.20 -16.38 -2.04
N THR A 112 9.78 -17.56 -2.49
CA THR A 112 10.45 -18.24 -3.60
C THR A 112 10.45 -17.30 -4.81
N LYS A 113 11.40 -17.48 -5.74
CA LYS A 113 11.41 -16.70 -6.98
C LYS A 113 10.05 -16.78 -7.67
N GLN A 114 9.47 -17.98 -7.75
CA GLN A 114 8.14 -18.22 -8.28
C GLN A 114 7.06 -17.41 -7.56
N PHE A 115 7.04 -17.40 -6.23
CA PHE A 115 6.07 -16.60 -5.46
C PHE A 115 6.25 -15.11 -5.76
N THR A 116 7.48 -14.64 -5.83
CA THR A 116 7.80 -13.24 -6.09
C THR A 116 7.36 -12.81 -7.49
N ASP A 117 7.66 -13.63 -8.51
CA ASP A 117 7.27 -13.38 -9.89
C ASP A 117 5.74 -13.33 -10.03
N LEU A 118 5.03 -14.27 -9.41
CA LEU A 118 3.56 -14.29 -9.39
C LEU A 118 2.97 -13.09 -8.65
N MET A 119 3.55 -12.67 -7.53
CA MET A 119 3.10 -11.44 -6.84
C MET A 119 3.24 -10.22 -7.74
N ILE A 120 4.40 -10.06 -8.39
CA ILE A 120 4.65 -8.94 -9.32
C ILE A 120 3.63 -8.96 -10.45
N GLU A 121 3.42 -10.11 -11.08
CA GLU A 121 2.43 -10.26 -12.15
C GLU A 121 1.00 -9.96 -11.67
N THR A 122 0.67 -10.33 -10.43
CA THR A 122 -0.63 -10.04 -9.85
C THR A 122 -0.83 -8.55 -9.61
N TYR A 123 0.20 -7.82 -9.16
CA TYR A 123 0.15 -6.36 -9.06
C TYR A 123 -0.01 -5.69 -10.43
N THR A 124 0.72 -6.13 -11.46
CA THR A 124 0.63 -5.52 -12.80
C THR A 124 -0.71 -5.77 -13.49
N ARG A 125 -1.47 -6.79 -13.08
CA ARG A 125 -2.85 -7.03 -13.52
C ARG A 125 -3.88 -6.13 -12.82
N MET A 126 -3.58 -5.57 -11.65
CA MET A 126 -4.44 -4.58 -10.95
C MET A 126 -4.23 -3.18 -11.53
N ARG A 127 -4.91 -2.87 -12.64
CA ARG A 127 -4.67 -1.64 -13.42
C ARG A 127 -5.47 -0.41 -12.98
N ASP A 128 -6.47 -0.60 -12.13
CA ASP A 128 -7.37 0.47 -11.70
C ASP A 128 -7.51 0.50 -10.16
N PRO A 129 -6.95 1.51 -9.46
CA PRO A 129 -6.24 2.67 -10.01
C PRO A 129 -4.81 2.31 -10.49
N PRO A 130 -4.21 3.13 -11.38
CA PRO A 130 -2.89 2.84 -11.95
C PRO A 130 -1.79 2.83 -10.88
N ILE A 131 -0.83 1.93 -11.08
CA ILE A 131 0.33 1.75 -10.22
C ILE A 131 1.54 2.47 -10.81
N ILE A 132 2.21 3.29 -10.01
CA ILE A 132 3.51 3.89 -10.35
C ILE A 132 4.60 2.97 -9.80
N ASP A 133 5.35 2.34 -10.71
CA ASP A 133 6.54 1.57 -10.35
C ASP A 133 7.67 2.53 -9.94
N VAL A 134 8.21 2.30 -8.75
CA VAL A 134 9.32 3.07 -8.20
C VAL A 134 10.40 2.09 -7.82
N ASP A 135 11.56 2.20 -8.45
CA ASP A 135 12.73 1.37 -8.15
C ASP A 135 13.12 1.52 -6.67
N GLY A 136 12.85 0.47 -5.89
CA GLY A 136 13.22 0.31 -4.49
C GLY A 136 14.63 -0.24 -4.28
N GLY A 137 15.32 -0.61 -5.36
CA GLY A 137 16.74 -0.99 -5.40
C GLY A 137 17.68 0.18 -5.68
N ALA A 138 17.19 1.28 -6.25
CA ALA A 138 17.92 2.54 -6.35
C ALA A 138 18.38 3.02 -4.96
N PHE A 139 19.49 3.77 -4.90
CA PHE A 139 19.98 4.39 -3.66
C PHE A 139 18.79 5.00 -2.89
N LYS A 140 18.65 4.67 -1.59
CA LYS A 140 17.53 5.09 -0.72
C LYS A 140 17.12 6.55 -0.92
N THR A 141 18.08 7.42 -1.20
CA THR A 141 17.91 8.86 -1.48
C THR A 141 17.08 9.16 -2.73
N LYS A 142 17.25 8.41 -3.83
CA LYS A 142 16.52 8.62 -5.09
C LYS A 142 15.06 8.19 -4.95
N THR A 143 14.82 6.99 -4.45
CA THR A 143 13.47 6.47 -4.13
C THR A 143 12.74 7.43 -3.19
N PHE A 144 13.39 7.87 -2.11
CA PHE A 144 12.80 8.83 -1.17
C PHE A 144 12.49 10.17 -1.81
N THR A 145 13.37 10.69 -2.66
CA THR A 145 13.15 11.95 -3.39
C THR A 145 11.95 11.85 -4.33
N THR A 146 11.82 10.76 -5.10
CA THR A 146 10.66 10.52 -5.97
C THR A 146 9.36 10.46 -5.17
N ILE A 147 9.34 9.70 -4.07
CA ILE A 147 8.15 9.62 -3.22
C ILE A 147 7.79 11.00 -2.65
N LYS A 148 8.78 11.74 -2.13
CA LYS A 148 8.56 13.09 -1.60
C LYS A 148 8.00 14.04 -2.65
N MET A 149 8.52 13.99 -3.87
CA MET A 149 8.04 14.80 -4.99
C MET A 149 6.57 14.50 -5.28
N LEU A 150 6.19 13.23 -5.41
CA LEU A 150 4.80 12.83 -5.70
C LEU A 150 3.84 13.24 -4.58
N VAL A 151 4.26 13.08 -3.32
CA VAL A 151 3.46 13.54 -2.16
C VAL A 151 3.30 15.06 -2.17
N ASN A 152 4.35 15.82 -2.49
CA ASN A 152 4.28 17.28 -2.57
C ASN A 152 3.36 17.75 -3.70
N ILE A 153 3.41 17.11 -4.87
CA ILE A 153 2.52 17.41 -6.00
C ILE A 153 1.05 17.16 -5.59
N THR A 154 0.78 16.04 -4.91
CA THR A 154 -0.55 15.72 -4.40
C THR A 154 -1.04 16.79 -3.41
N GLN A 155 -0.16 17.23 -2.51
CA GLN A 155 -0.49 18.29 -1.55
C GLN A 155 -0.80 19.62 -2.23
N GLN A 156 -0.01 19.98 -3.25
CA GLN A 156 -0.24 21.22 -3.99
C GLN A 156 -1.57 21.18 -4.74
N HIS A 157 -1.87 20.06 -5.40
CA HIS A 157 -3.14 19.88 -6.10
C HIS A 157 -4.36 19.97 -5.17
N LEU A 158 -4.24 19.43 -3.95
CA LEU A 158 -5.26 19.56 -2.92
C LEU A 158 -5.47 21.04 -2.54
N ILE A 159 -4.38 21.78 -2.27
CA ILE A 159 -4.44 23.21 -1.95
C ILE A 159 -5.11 24.01 -3.07
N ASP A 160 -4.73 23.76 -4.32
CA ASP A 160 -5.27 24.45 -5.49
C ASP A 160 -6.77 24.18 -5.65
N THR A 161 -7.20 22.93 -5.42
CA THR A 161 -8.61 22.52 -5.44
C THR A 161 -9.42 23.26 -4.36
N TYR A 162 -8.89 23.35 -3.14
CA TYR A 162 -9.55 24.09 -2.05
C TYR A 162 -9.67 25.59 -2.34
N ASN A 163 -8.60 26.20 -2.86
CA ASN A 163 -8.59 27.60 -3.24
C ASN A 163 -9.62 27.89 -4.35
N ALA A 164 -9.72 27.01 -5.36
CA ALA A 164 -10.69 27.12 -6.44
C ALA A 164 -12.15 27.02 -5.95
N MET A 165 -12.41 26.25 -4.89
CA MET A 165 -13.72 26.12 -4.25
C MET A 165 -14.09 27.29 -3.31
N GLY A 166 -13.21 28.29 -3.17
CA GLY A 166 -13.46 29.47 -2.32
C GLY A 166 -13.28 29.22 -0.82
N PHE A 167 -12.71 28.08 -0.42
CA PHE A 167 -12.32 27.84 0.96
C PHE A 167 -11.01 28.58 1.24
N SER A 168 -11.01 29.51 2.20
CA SER A 168 -9.83 30.32 2.54
C SER A 168 -8.71 29.48 3.19
N GLN A 169 -7.47 29.94 2.99
CA GLN A 169 -6.20 29.23 3.23
C GLN A 169 -6.13 28.37 4.51
N ILE A 170 -5.81 27.08 4.35
CA ILE A 170 -5.29 26.25 5.44
C ILE A 170 -3.95 26.87 5.88
N LYS A 171 -3.96 27.64 6.98
CA LYS A 171 -2.74 28.20 7.57
C LYS A 171 -1.78 27.06 7.89
N SER A 172 -0.69 26.95 7.13
CA SER A 172 0.43 26.10 7.53
C SER A 172 0.99 26.67 8.83
N LYS A 173 0.88 25.92 9.93
CA LYS A 173 1.64 26.26 11.13
C LYS A 173 3.11 26.00 10.82
N SER A 174 3.83 27.06 10.48
CA SER A 174 5.28 27.12 10.60
C SER A 174 5.67 26.58 11.97
N VAL A 175 6.37 25.44 12.00
CA VAL A 175 7.03 24.93 13.20
C VAL A 175 8.26 25.81 13.40
N ASN A 176 8.07 26.95 14.06
CA ASN A 176 9.17 27.74 14.57
C ASN A 176 9.83 26.95 15.71
N SER A 177 11.01 26.42 15.42
CA SER A 177 11.99 25.97 16.40
C SER A 177 12.30 27.13 17.35
N LYS A 178 11.80 27.05 18.58
CA LYS A 178 12.42 27.71 19.73
C LYS A 178 13.22 26.65 20.48
N ARG A 179 14.53 26.62 20.24
CA ARG A 179 15.49 26.18 21.25
C ARG A 179 15.72 27.37 22.17
N SER A 180 15.40 27.20 23.44
CA SER A 180 15.93 27.97 24.57
C SER A 180 16.63 26.97 25.47
#